data_AF-G8DYE4-F1
#
_entry.id   AF-G8DYE4-F1
#
_cell.length_a   1.000
_cell.length_b   1.000
_cell.length_c   1.000
_cell.angle_alpha   90.00
_cell.angle_beta   90.00
_cell.angle_gamma   90.00
#
_symmetry.space_group_name_H-M   'P 1'
#
loop_
_entity.id
_entity.type
_entity.pdbx_description
1 polymer ?
#
loop_
_entity_poly.entity_id
_entity_poly.type
_entity_poly.pdbx_seq_one_letter_code
_entity_poly.pdbx_strand_id
1 'polypeptide(L)' 'APYTPFLTELMYQNLKLLIDPASLRDKDTLSIHYLMLPRVREELIDKKTENAVSRMQSVIELGRVIRDRKTIPIK' A
#
# COMPACT_ATOMS: atom_id res chain seq x y z
N ALA A 1 -11.60 -9.50 1.52
CA ALA A 1 -11.78 -8.14 2.09
C ALA A 1 -12.72 -8.15 3.30
N PRO A 2 -12.19 -8.32 4.52
CA PRO A 2 -13.03 -8.58 5.71
C PRO A 2 -13.48 -7.33 6.48
N TYR A 3 -12.76 -6.20 6.40
CA TYR A 3 -13.01 -5.03 7.26
C TYR A 3 -13.87 -3.93 6.60
N THR A 4 -13.63 -3.63 5.33
CA THR A 4 -14.30 -2.53 4.59
C THR A 4 -14.82 -3.02 3.23
N PRO A 5 -15.72 -4.01 3.19
CA PRO A 5 -16.02 -4.81 2.00
C PRO A 5 -16.41 -3.99 0.78
N PHE A 6 -17.36 -3.07 0.91
CA PHE A 6 -17.84 -2.25 -0.22
C PHE A 6 -16.78 -1.30 -0.76
N LEU A 7 -15.99 -0.66 0.11
CA LEU A 7 -14.92 0.24 -0.33
C LEU A 7 -13.83 -0.53 -1.07
N THR A 8 -13.41 -1.67 -0.52
CA THR A 8 -12.39 -2.51 -1.16
C THR A 8 -12.86 -3.13 -2.47
N GLU A 9 -14.15 -3.45 -2.60
CA GLU A 9 -14.74 -3.93 -3.85
C GLU A 9 -14.69 -2.83 -4.92
N LEU A 10 -15.12 -1.60 -4.57
CA LEU A 10 -15.03 -0.45 -5.48
C LEU A 10 -13.59 -0.19 -5.95
N MET A 11 -12.62 -0.21 -5.03
CA MET A 11 -11.21 -0.04 -5.38
C MET A 11 -10.69 -1.17 -6.27
N TYR A 12 -11.05 -2.42 -5.94
CA TYR A 12 -10.61 -3.60 -6.68
C TYR A 12 -11.11 -3.59 -8.13
N GLN A 13 -12.39 -3.29 -8.37
CA GLN A 13 -12.94 -3.24 -9.73
C GLN A 13 -12.22 -2.21 -10.61
N ASN A 14 -11.89 -1.04 -10.05
CA ASN A 14 -11.15 0.00 -10.78
C ASN A 14 -9.70 -0.41 -11.06
N LEU A 15 -9.01 -0.99 -10.06
CA LEU A 15 -7.60 -1.37 -10.20
C LEU A 15 -7.38 -2.62 -11.05
N LYS A 16 -8.33 -3.56 -11.04
CA LYS A 16 -8.27 -4.79 -11.83
C LYS A 16 -8.09 -4.51 -13.33
N LEU A 17 -8.61 -3.38 -13.83
CA LEU A 17 -8.46 -2.95 -15.22
C LEU A 17 -6.99 -2.70 -15.63
N LEU A 18 -6.11 -2.45 -14.66
CA LEU A 18 -4.69 -2.17 -14.87
C LEU A 18 -3.80 -3.42 -14.67
N ILE A 19 -4.38 -4.56 -14.31
CA ILE A 19 -3.66 -5.80 -14.07
C ILE A 19 -3.50 -6.55 -15.40
N ASP A 20 -2.30 -7.08 -15.65
CA ASP A 20 -2.05 -7.97 -16.78
C ASP A 20 -3.01 -9.16 -16.76
N PRO A 21 -3.84 -9.37 -17.80
CA PRO A 21 -4.77 -10.51 -17.89
C PRO A 21 -4.09 -11.86 -17.67
N ALA A 22 -2.81 -12.01 -18.04
CA ALA A 22 -2.06 -13.24 -17.83
C ALA A 22 -1.88 -13.60 -16.34
N SER A 23 -1.88 -12.59 -15.46
CA SER A 23 -1.78 -12.74 -13.99
C SER A 23 -3.11 -13.13 -13.33
N LEU A 24 -4.21 -13.03 -14.06
CA LEU A 24 -5.57 -13.32 -13.59
C LEU A 24 -6.13 -14.64 -14.12
N ARG A 25 -5.36 -15.38 -14.93
CA ARG A 25 -5.73 -16.71 -15.42
C ARG A 25 -6.08 -17.62 -14.25
N ASP A 26 -7.16 -18.38 -14.43
CA ASP A 26 -7.68 -19.38 -13.49
C ASP A 26 -8.22 -18.85 -12.14
N LYS A 27 -8.45 -17.53 -12.02
CA LYS A 27 -9.07 -16.92 -10.83
C LYS A 27 -10.44 -16.35 -11.16
N ASP A 28 -11.42 -16.61 -10.29
CA ASP A 28 -12.65 -15.83 -10.30
C ASP A 28 -12.34 -14.42 -9.78
N THR A 29 -12.30 -13.48 -10.72
CA THR A 29 -11.94 -12.09 -10.46
C THR A 29 -13.14 -11.17 -10.51
N LEU A 30 -14.37 -11.71 -10.52
CA LEU A 30 -15.60 -10.91 -10.56
C LEU A 30 -15.79 -10.05 -9.31
N SER A 31 -15.24 -10.47 -8.17
CA SER A 31 -15.23 -9.70 -6.93
C SER A 31 -13.98 -9.99 -6.11
N ILE A 32 -13.50 -9.02 -5.32
CA ILE A 32 -12.39 -9.25 -4.39
C ILE A 32 -12.74 -10.26 -3.29
N HIS A 33 -14.04 -10.50 -3.07
CA HIS A 33 -14.54 -11.40 -2.02
C HIS A 33 -14.37 -12.88 -2.36
N TYR A 34 -14.13 -13.22 -3.63
CA TYR A 34 -13.90 -14.60 -4.07
C TYR A 34 -12.43 -15.01 -4.01
N LEU A 35 -11.54 -14.03 -3.87
CA LEU A 35 -10.11 -14.26 -3.85
C LEU A 35 -9.62 -14.69 -2.46
N MET A 36 -8.78 -15.72 -2.46
CA MET A 36 -8.04 -16.12 -1.26
C MET A 36 -7.11 -15.00 -0.81
N LEU A 37 -6.83 -14.97 0.51
CA LEU A 37 -5.84 -14.06 1.06
C LEU A 37 -4.47 -14.30 0.40
N PRO A 38 -3.71 -13.23 0.09
CA PRO A 38 -2.39 -13.36 -0.48
C PRO A 38 -1.46 -14.07 0.51
N ARG A 39 -0.54 -14.88 -0.02
CA ARG A 39 0.53 -15.50 0.76
C ARG A 39 1.74 -14.59 0.82
N VAL A 40 2.49 -14.68 1.91
CA VAL A 40 3.76 -13.96 2.05
C VAL A 40 4.76 -14.44 1.00
N ARG A 41 5.48 -13.50 0.41
CA ARG A 41 6.60 -13.72 -0.51
C ARG A 41 7.89 -13.30 0.20
N GLU A 42 8.44 -14.23 0.98
CA GLU A 42 9.62 -14.01 1.84
C GLU A 42 10.82 -13.50 1.06
N GLU A 43 10.94 -13.89 -0.21
CA GLU A 43 12.02 -13.49 -1.12
C GLU A 43 12.01 -11.99 -1.47
N LEU A 44 10.89 -11.30 -1.27
CA LEU A 44 10.76 -9.86 -1.52
C LEU A 44 10.99 -9.01 -0.26
N ILE A 45 11.25 -9.63 0.90
CA ILE A 45 11.47 -8.91 2.14
C ILE A 45 12.92 -8.41 2.21
N ASP A 46 13.09 -7.09 2.25
CA ASP A 46 14.40 -6.44 2.42
C ASP A 46 14.42 -5.50 3.62
N LYS A 47 14.94 -6.02 4.73
CA LYS A 47 15.09 -5.27 5.99
C LYS A 47 16.00 -4.05 5.86
N LYS A 48 16.98 -4.03 4.95
CA LYS A 48 17.85 -2.86 4.79
C LYS A 48 17.06 -1.70 4.20
N THR A 49 16.25 -1.98 3.18
CA THR A 49 15.36 -1.00 2.55
C THR A 49 14.29 -0.51 3.52
N GLU A 50 13.63 -1.40 4.27
CA GLU A 50 12.64 -1.03 5.29
C GLU A 50 13.25 -0.07 6.35
N ASN A 51 14.44 -0.41 6.86
CA ASN A 51 15.14 0.43 7.83
C ASN A 51 15.54 1.79 7.25
N ALA A 52 15.98 1.85 5.99
CA ALA A 52 16.33 3.09 5.34
C ALA A 52 15.11 4.02 5.17
N VAL A 53 13.98 3.48 4.71
CA VAL A 53 12.72 4.23 4.55
C VAL A 53 12.21 4.71 5.91
N SER A 54 12.23 3.85 6.94
CA SER A 54 11.81 4.21 8.29
C SER A 54 12.63 5.37 8.86
N ARG A 55 13.97 5.31 8.74
CA ARG A 55 14.87 6.40 9.19
C ARG A 55 14.63 7.70 8.44
N MET A 56 14.44 7.63 7.12
CA MET A 56 14.12 8.80 6.30
C MET A 56 12.81 9.44 6.77
N GLN A 57 11.76 8.65 7.02
CA GLN A 57 10.49 9.16 7.54
C GLN A 57 10.66 9.82 8.92
N SER A 58 11.46 9.25 9.83
CA SER A 58 11.74 9.86 11.14
C SER A 58 12.43 11.22 11.02
N VAL A 59 13.40 11.36 10.11
CA VAL A 59 14.09 12.63 9.87
C VAL A 59 13.14 13.68 9.27
N ILE A 60 12.32 13.28 8.29
CA ILE A 60 11.31 14.17 7.69
C ILE A 60 10.34 14.66 8.78
N GLU A 61 9.87 13.77 9.64
CA GLU A 61 8.91 14.13 10.69
C GLU A 61 9.52 15.06 11.74
N LEU A 62 10.77 14.80 12.14
CA LEU A 62 11.50 15.72 13.02
C LEU A 62 11.63 17.11 12.37
N GLY A 63 11.91 17.15 11.07
CA GLY A 63 11.94 18.40 10.30
C GLY A 63 10.61 19.14 10.32
N ARG A 64 9.49 18.43 10.11
CA ARG A 64 8.14 19.01 10.21
C ARG A 64 7.88 19.60 11.60
N VAL A 65 8.17 18.83 12.66
CA VAL A 65 7.97 19.27 14.05
C VAL A 65 8.78 20.54 14.35
N ILE A 66 10.04 20.61 13.95
CA ILE A 66 10.88 21.80 14.17
C ILE A 66 10.33 23.00 13.40
N ARG A 67 9.98 22.80 12.13
CA ARG A 67 9.42 23.85 11.27
C ARG A 67 8.13 24.42 11.86
N ASP A 68 7.21 23.55 12.27
CA ASP A 68 5.91 23.92 12.82
C ASP A 68 6.07 24.68 14.15
N ARG A 69 7.00 24.24 15.01
CA ARG A 69 7.39 24.97 16.25
C ARG A 69 7.98 26.34 15.97
N LYS A 70 8.55 26.56 14.79
CA LYS A 70 9.12 27.84 14.36
C LYS A 70 8.16 28.65 13.48
N THR A 71 6.93 28.16 13.26
CA THR A 71 5.90 28.80 12.41
C THR A 71 6.41 29.13 11.01
N ILE A 72 7.30 28.30 10.47
CA ILE A 72 7.84 28.49 9.12
C ILE A 72 6.81 27.93 8.11
N PRO A 73 6.32 28.74 7.15
CA PRO A 73 5.25 28.32 6.24
C PRO A 73 5.72 27.30 5.20
N ILE A 74 4.81 26.39 4.80
CA ILE A 74 4.97 25.52 3.63
C ILE A 74 4.50 26.35 2.42
N LYS A 75 5.42 26.76 1.56
CA LYS A 75 5.13 27.38 0.26
C LYS A 75 5.42 26.39 -0.85
#